data_AF-A0A367LXW6-F1
#
_entry.id   AF-A0A367LXW6-F1
#
_cell.length_a   1.000
_cell.length_b   1.000
_cell.length_c   1.000
_cell.angle_alpha   90.00
_cell.angle_beta   90.00
_cell.angle_gamma   90.00
#
_symmetry.space_group_name_H-M   'P 1'
#
loop_
_entity.id
_entity.type
_entity.pdbx_description
1 polymer ?
#
loop_
_entity_poly.entity_id
_entity_poly.type
_entity_poly.pdbx_seq_one_letter_code
_entity_poly.pdbx_strand_id
1 'polypeptide(L)'
;MLLSVAHAGKRLVAVGDRGHILLSDDDGKTWTQAKVPTRQLLTSVFFVNERKGWAVGHDAQILVSDDAGSTWTRQFEDLGREAPLLDIWFADEQHGLAVGAYGLS
;
A
#
# COMPACT_ATOMS: atom_id res chain seq x y z
N MET A 1 -9.54 10.80 -1.38
CA MET A 1 -10.35 9.60 -1.70
C MET A 1 -9.54 8.38 -1.31
N LEU A 2 -10.15 7.41 -0.63
CA LEU A 2 -9.54 6.11 -0.33
C LEU A 2 -9.91 5.12 -1.44
N LEU A 3 -8.97 4.27 -1.83
CA LEU A 3 -9.10 3.35 -2.97
C LEU A 3 -9.05 1.87 -2.56
N SER A 4 -8.30 1.54 -1.51
CA SER A 4 -8.17 0.16 -1.04
C SER A 4 -8.06 0.13 0.48
N VAL A 5 -8.47 -1.00 1.08
CA VAL A 5 -8.37 -1.28 2.51
C VAL A 5 -7.96 -2.74 2.72
N ALA A 6 -7.03 -2.98 3.63
CA ALA A 6 -6.59 -4.31 4.03
C ALA A 6 -6.51 -4.46 5.55
N HIS A 7 -6.53 -5.70 6.02
CA HIS A 7 -6.33 -6.02 7.43
C HIS A 7 -4.85 -6.34 7.71
N ALA A 8 -4.27 -5.63 8.67
CA ALA A 8 -3.02 -6.01 9.34
C ALA A 8 -3.38 -6.60 10.71
N GLY A 9 -3.71 -7.90 10.73
CA GLY A 9 -4.31 -8.53 11.90
C GLY A 9 -5.69 -7.93 12.17
N LYS A 10 -5.86 -7.27 13.33
CA LYS A 10 -7.11 -6.56 13.67
C LYS A 10 -7.20 -5.13 13.12
N ARG A 11 -6.07 -4.54 12.74
CA ARG A 11 -6.03 -3.15 12.26
C ARG A 11 -6.50 -3.07 10.82
N LEU A 12 -7.32 -2.08 10.51
CA LEU A 12 -7.62 -1.69 9.14
C LEU A 12 -6.58 -0.69 8.64
N VAL A 13 -6.10 -0.90 7.43
CA VAL A 13 -5.17 0.00 6.75
C VAL A 13 -5.77 0.39 5.41
N ALA A 14 -6.13 1.66 5.24
CA ALA A 14 -6.74 2.18 4.02
C ALA A 14 -5.77 3.13 3.30
N VAL A 15 -5.67 3.02 1.98
CA VAL A 15 -4.76 3.84 1.15
C VAL A 15 -5.52 4.63 0.10
N GLY A 16 -4.94 5.74 -0.38
CA GLY A 16 -5.58 6.54 -1.41
C GLY A 16 -4.78 7.75 -1.89
N ASP A 17 -5.51 8.82 -2.19
CA ASP A 17 -4.96 10.03 -2.82
C ASP A 17 -3.86 10.70 -2.01
N ARG A 18 -2.93 11.34 -2.71
CA ARG A 18 -1.89 12.19 -2.11
C ARG A 18 -1.04 11.51 -1.03
N GLY A 19 -0.84 10.20 -1.14
CA GLY A 19 -0.07 9.40 -0.19
C GLY A 19 -0.81 9.13 1.14
N HIS A 20 -2.13 9.32 1.19
CA HIS A 20 -2.91 8.98 2.39
C HIS A 20 -2.81 7.48 2.67
N ILE A 21 -2.46 7.17 3.91
CA ILE A 21 -2.55 5.85 4.51
C ILE A 21 -3.16 6.07 5.90
N LEU A 22 -4.38 5.59 6.09
CA LEU A 22 -5.13 5.74 7.32
C LEU A 22 -5.20 4.40 8.05
N LEU A 23 -5.04 4.45 9.37
CA LEU A 23 -5.06 3.29 10.25
C LEU A 23 -6.24 3.39 11.20
N SER A 24 -6.95 2.27 11.38
CA SER A 24 -8.00 2.16 12.39
C SER A 24 -7.82 0.89 13.22
N ASP A 25 -7.85 1.06 14.54
CA ASP A 25 -7.75 -0.01 15.53
C ASP A 25 -9.10 -0.32 16.20
N ASP A 26 -10.19 0.29 15.72
CA ASP A 26 -11.52 0.25 16.33
C ASP A 26 -12.63 -0.05 15.30
N ASP A 27 -12.33 -0.93 14.35
CA ASP A 27 -13.22 -1.37 13.27
C ASP A 27 -13.74 -0.22 12.39
N GLY A 28 -12.87 0.75 12.11
CA GLY A 28 -13.15 1.85 11.18
C GLY A 28 -13.90 3.03 11.79
N LYS A 29 -14.05 3.09 13.13
CA LYS A 29 -14.73 4.21 13.81
C LYS A 29 -13.86 5.46 13.87
N THR A 30 -12.57 5.28 14.14
CA THR A 30 -11.58 6.35 14.14
C THR A 30 -10.39 5.99 13.25
N TRP A 31 -9.79 7.01 12.66
CA TRP A 31 -8.71 6.86 11.68
C TRP A 31 -7.57 7.82 11.99
N THR A 32 -6.34 7.31 11.97
CA THR A 32 -5.12 8.10 12.13
C THR A 32 -4.24 7.99 10.89
N GLN A 33 -3.72 9.12 10.42
CA GLN A 33 -2.81 9.15 9.27
C GLN A 33 -1.42 8.61 9.65
N ALA A 34 -0.92 7.65 8.89
CA ALA A 34 0.41 7.10 9.03
C ALA A 34 1.49 8.04 8.48
N LYS A 35 2.74 7.82 8.90
CA LYS A 35 3.91 8.49 8.29
C LYS A 35 4.29 7.76 7.01
N VAL A 36 4.16 8.45 5.87
CA VAL A 36 4.36 7.88 4.54
C VAL A 36 5.38 8.71 3.75
N PRO A 37 6.38 8.09 3.11
CA PRO A 37 7.41 8.81 2.37
C PRO A 37 6.97 9.11 0.93
N THR A 38 5.70 9.46 0.69
CA THR A 38 5.23 9.83 -0.65
C THR A 38 4.03 10.75 -0.61
N ARG A 39 3.77 11.41 -1.74
CA ARG A 39 2.54 12.15 -2.02
C ARG A 39 1.82 11.60 -3.26
N GLN A 40 2.27 10.48 -3.82
CA GLN A 40 1.62 9.88 -4.98
C GLN A 40 0.32 9.17 -4.61
N LEU A 41 -0.55 8.98 -5.60
CA LEU A 41 -1.74 8.17 -5.43
C LEU A 41 -1.33 6.72 -5.14
N LEU A 42 -1.86 6.16 -4.06
CA LEU A 42 -1.78 4.74 -3.75
C LEU A 42 -3.09 4.07 -4.15
N THR A 43 -3.00 3.00 -4.93
CA THR A 43 -4.15 2.33 -5.55
C THR A 43 -4.54 1.05 -4.82
N SER A 44 -3.57 0.31 -4.29
CA SER A 44 -3.83 -0.96 -3.58
C SER A 44 -2.87 -1.15 -2.41
N VAL A 45 -3.32 -1.92 -1.42
CA VAL A 45 -2.57 -2.30 -0.24
C VAL A 45 -2.88 -3.74 0.10
N PHE A 46 -1.86 -4.49 0.51
CA PHE A 46 -1.97 -5.88 0.89
C PHE A 46 -1.08 -6.17 2.11
N PHE A 47 -1.60 -6.96 3.05
CA PHE A 47 -0.84 -7.47 4.20
C PHE A 47 -0.77 -8.98 4.12
N VAL A 48 0.44 -9.54 4.15
CA VAL A 48 0.66 -10.99 4.10
C VAL A 48 0.56 -11.64 5.48
N ASN A 49 0.75 -10.84 6.52
CA ASN A 49 0.57 -11.22 7.91
C ASN A 49 0.15 -10.00 8.74
N GLU A 50 0.06 -10.15 10.06
CA GLU A 50 -0.44 -9.09 10.95
C GLU A 50 0.44 -7.83 11.01
N ARG A 51 1.66 -7.87 10.46
CA ARG A 51 2.65 -6.78 10.53
C ARG A 51 3.15 -6.32 9.16
N LYS A 52 3.39 -7.25 8.25
CA LYS A 52 4.09 -7.00 7.00
C LYS A 52 3.12 -6.80 5.85
N GLY A 53 3.28 -5.68 5.15
CA GLY A 53 2.42 -5.32 4.04
C GLY A 53 3.06 -4.38 3.05
N TRP A 54 2.44 -4.28 1.88
CA TRP A 54 2.88 -3.47 0.76
C TRP A 54 1.75 -2.59 0.26
N ALA A 55 2.10 -1.39 -0.19
CA ALA A 55 1.19 -0.50 -0.89
C ALA A 55 1.81 -0.11 -2.23
N VAL A 56 0.98 -0.06 -3.26
CA VAL A 56 1.39 0.29 -4.63
C VAL A 56 0.60 1.45 -5.17
N GLY A 57 1.12 2.09 -6.23
CA GLY A 57 0.38 3.16 -6.89
C GLY A 57 1.06 3.75 -8.12
N HIS A 58 0.79 5.03 -8.36
CA HIS A 58 1.36 5.79 -9.47
C HIS A 58 2.91 5.81 -9.44
N ASP A 59 3.52 6.08 -10.59
CA ASP A 59 4.98 6.12 -10.79
C ASP A 59 5.69 4.83 -10.38
N ALA A 60 5.01 3.70 -10.65
CA ALA A 60 5.41 2.36 -10.22
C ALA A 60 5.81 2.27 -8.73
N GLN A 61 5.24 3.10 -7.86
CA GLN A 61 5.61 3.16 -6.45
C GLN A 61 5.32 1.82 -5.76
N ILE A 62 6.29 1.31 -5.00
CA ILE A 62 6.12 0.21 -4.05
C ILE A 62 6.62 0.69 -2.68
N LEU A 63 5.73 0.66 -1.69
CA LEU A 63 6.05 0.90 -0.30
C LEU A 63 5.92 -0.41 0.49
N VAL A 64 6.73 -0.56 1.53
CA VAL A 64 6.68 -1.69 2.47
C VAL A 64 6.58 -1.20 3.91
N SER A 65 5.83 -1.92 4.73
CA SER A 65 5.72 -1.76 6.17
C SER A 65 5.99 -3.10 6.85
N ASP A 66 6.68 -3.07 8.00
CA ASP A 66 6.95 -4.22 8.88
C ASP A 66 6.33 -4.02 10.28
N ASP A 67 5.43 -3.04 10.42
CA ASP A 67 4.84 -2.57 11.68
C ASP A 67 3.33 -2.26 11.60
N ALA A 68 2.60 -3.08 10.83
CA ALA A 68 1.15 -3.00 10.65
C ALA A 68 0.69 -1.65 10.10
N GLY A 69 1.46 -1.10 9.15
CA GLY A 69 1.16 0.15 8.45
C GLY A 69 1.47 1.43 9.23
N SER A 70 2.09 1.33 10.42
CA SER A 70 2.43 2.51 11.25
C SER A 70 3.50 3.37 10.57
N THR A 71 4.48 2.73 9.96
CA THR A 71 5.52 3.37 9.14
C THR A 71 5.71 2.63 7.83
N TRP A 72 6.14 3.39 6.82
CA TRP A 72 6.36 2.90 5.46
C TRP A 72 7.72 3.33 4.96
N THR A 73 8.38 2.43 4.23
CA THR A 73 9.62 2.71 3.51
C THR A 73 9.41 2.48 2.02
N ARG A 74 10.12 3.25 1.21
CA ARG A 74 10.07 3.11 -0.24
C ARG A 74 10.96 1.95 -0.65
N GLN A 75 10.35 0.90 -1.21
CA GLN A 75 11.09 -0.25 -1.73
C GLN A 75 11.45 -0.05 -3.21
N PHE A 76 10.56 0.58 -3.98
CA PHE A 76 10.78 0.88 -5.39
C PHE A 76 9.99 2.11 -5.84
N GLU A 77 10.50 2.80 -6.86
CA GLU A 77 9.77 3.79 -7.65
C GLU A 77 10.45 4.00 -9.00
N ASP A 78 9.70 4.47 -9.98
CA ASP A 78 10.22 4.94 -11.25
C ASP A 78 9.41 6.13 -11.76
N LEU A 79 9.86 7.34 -11.40
CA LEU A 79 9.18 8.60 -11.74
C LEU A 79 9.19 8.91 -13.24
N GLY A 80 10.07 8.27 -14.02
CA GLY A 80 10.11 8.41 -15.47
C GLY A 80 9.15 7.45 -16.18
N ARG A 81 8.63 6.47 -15.46
CA ARG A 81 7.73 5.45 -15.99
C ARG A 81 6.29 5.85 -15.66
N GLU A 82 5.57 6.28 -16.68
CA GLU A 82 4.12 6.54 -16.62
C GLU A 82 3.29 5.23 -16.53
N ALA A 83 3.78 4.22 -15.80
CA ALA A 83 3.10 2.94 -15.60
C ALA A 83 2.70 2.81 -14.14
N PRO A 84 1.45 3.18 -13.76
CA PRO A 84 0.98 2.98 -12.41
C PRO A 84 0.84 1.49 -12.13
N LEU A 85 1.23 1.08 -10.93
CA LEU A 85 0.80 -0.19 -10.36
C LEU A 85 -0.62 0.01 -9.84
N LEU A 86 -1.52 -0.88 -10.21
CA LEU A 86 -2.94 -0.78 -9.90
C LEU A 86 -3.33 -1.72 -8.76
N ASP A 87 -2.77 -2.93 -8.74
CA ASP A 87 -3.09 -3.92 -7.73
C ASP A 87 -1.85 -4.73 -7.29
N ILE A 88 -1.93 -5.31 -6.10
CA ILE A 88 -0.86 -6.12 -5.51
C ILE A 88 -1.42 -7.29 -4.70
N TRP A 89 -0.78 -8.44 -4.82
CA TRP A 89 -1.10 -9.64 -4.07
C TRP A 89 0.17 -10.41 -3.71
N PHE A 90 0.18 -11.08 -2.56
CA PHE A 90 1.26 -11.97 -2.15
C PHE A 90 0.72 -13.35 -1.79
N ALA A 91 1.46 -14.39 -2.20
CA ALA A 91 1.26 -15.76 -1.76
C ALA A 91 1.90 -15.99 -0.39
N ASP A 92 3.08 -15.40 -0.19
CA ASP A 92 3.87 -15.43 1.03
C ASP A 92 4.78 -14.19 1.10
N GLU A 93 5.63 -14.09 2.13
CA GLU A 93 6.49 -12.91 2.32
C GLU A 93 7.54 -12.68 1.23
N GLN A 94 7.81 -13.68 0.40
CA GLN A 94 8.86 -13.67 -0.64
C GLN A 94 8.29 -13.69 -2.05
N HIS A 95 7.06 -14.15 -2.24
CA HIS A 95 6.42 -14.33 -3.54
C HIS A 95 5.12 -13.52 -3.64
N GLY A 96 5.11 -12.56 -4.56
CA GLY A 96 3.94 -11.74 -4.87
C GLY A 96 3.99 -11.17 -6.27
N LEU A 97 2.87 -10.57 -6.67
CA LEU A 97 2.65 -9.98 -7.98
C LEU A 97 2.08 -8.57 -7.79
N ALA A 98 2.65 -7.61 -8.51
CA ALA A 98 2.07 -6.28 -8.69
C ALA A 98 1.73 -6.11 -10.16
N VAL A 99 0.52 -5.66 -10.45
CA VAL A 99 0.01 -5.50 -11.82
C VAL A 99 -0.29 -4.05 -12.11
N GLY A 100 0.11 -3.56 -13.29
CA GLY A 100 -0.07 -2.17 -13.71
C GLY A 100 -1.02 -1.99 -14.88
N ALA A 101 -1.32 -0.73 -15.22
CA ALA A 101 -2.27 -0.36 -16.29
C ALA A 101 -1.84 -0.78 -17.71
N TYR A 102 -0.59 -1.21 -17.87
CA TYR A 102 -0.04 -1.66 -19.14
C TYR A 102 0.57 -3.02 -18.89
N GLY A 103 -0.14 -4.08 -19.28
CA GLY A 103 0.33 -5.46 -19.15
C GLY A 103 1.67 -5.61 -19.85
N LEU A 104 2.76 -5.57 -19.07
CA LEU A 104 4.08 -5.97 -19.50
C LEU A 104 4.49 -7.10 -18.56
N SER A 105 4.13 -8.31 -19.01
CA SER A 105 4.78 -9.57 -18.66
C SER A 105 6.24 -9.57 -19.10
#